data_AF-A0A6Q2YCM2-F1
#
_entry.id   AF-A0A6Q2YCM2-F1
#
_cell.length_a   1.000
_cell.length_b   1.000
_cell.length_c   1.000
_cell.angle_alpha   90.00
_cell.angle_beta   90.00
_cell.angle_gamma   90.00
#
_symmetry.space_group_name_H-M   'P 1'
#
loop_
_entity.id
_entity.type
_entity.pdbx_description
1 polymer ?
#
loop_
_entity_poly.entity_id
_entity_poly.type
_entity_poly.pdbx_seq_one_letter_code
_entity_poly.pdbx_strand_id
1 'polypeptide(L)' 'MLPATSFFLGGVIVVLIGWPIIGVVLEIYGFFLLFRGFFPVAVGFIRRVPVLGSILNLPGISGLVDKVGESNNMV' A
#
# COMPACT_ATOMS: atom_id res chain seq x y z
N MET A 1 -12.09 12.01 0.41
CA MET A 1 -12.17 11.39 -0.94
C MET A 1 -12.33 12.46 -2.03
N LEU A 2 -13.28 13.39 -1.90
CA LEU A 2 -13.51 14.50 -2.85
C LEU A 2 -12.29 15.41 -3.19
N PRO A 3 -11.40 15.82 -2.25
CA PRO A 3 -10.32 16.75 -2.59
C PRO A 3 -9.14 16.10 -3.33
N ALA A 4 -9.01 14.78 -3.31
CA ALA A 4 -7.88 14.08 -3.93
C ALA A 4 -8.08 13.88 -5.44
N THR A 5 -9.32 13.62 -5.87
CA THR A 5 -9.68 13.50 -7.29
C THR A 5 -9.44 14.81 -8.05
N SER A 6 -9.65 15.95 -7.40
CA SER A 6 -9.42 17.28 -7.99
C SER A 6 -7.94 17.58 -8.26
N PHE A 7 -7.00 17.05 -7.49
CA PHE A 7 -5.57 17.22 -7.78
C PHE A 7 -5.11 16.34 -8.93
N PHE A 8 -5.57 15.09 -9.00
CA PHE A 8 -5.26 14.21 -10.12
C PHE A 8 -5.85 14.75 -11.43
N LEU A 9 -7.14 15.06 -11.45
CA LEU A 9 -7.82 15.60 -12.63
C LEU A 9 -7.33 17.02 -12.99
N GLY A 10 -6.99 17.83 -11.99
CA GLY A 10 -6.35 19.13 -12.18
C GLY A 10 -4.96 19.02 -12.81
N GLY A 11 -4.18 18.01 -12.43
CA GLY A 11 -2.89 17.69 -13.06
C GLY A 11 -3.04 17.38 -14.54
N VAL A 12 -4.02 16.55 -14.90
CA VAL A 12 -4.36 16.23 -16.32
C VAL A 12 -4.66 17.51 -17.11
N ILE A 13 -5.48 18.42 -16.57
CA ILE A 13 -5.80 19.69 -17.23
C ILE A 13 -4.54 20.54 -17.45
N VAL A 14 -3.63 20.59 -16.48
CA VAL A 14 -2.36 21.33 -16.58
C VAL A 14 -1.41 20.73 -17.62
N VAL A 15 -1.36 19.39 -17.73
CA VAL A 15 -0.63 18.71 -18.83
C VAL A 15 -1.19 19.13 -20.18
N LEU A 16 -2.53 19.13 -20.33
CA LEU A 16 -3.21 19.45 -21.59
C LEU A 16 -3.07 20.93 -22.00
N ILE A 17 -2.90 21.85 -21.05
CA ILE A 17 -2.68 23.29 -21.32
C ILE A 17 -1.24 23.58 -21.81
N GLY A 18 -0.34 22.60 -21.77
CA GLY A 18 1.03 22.74 -22.29
C GLY A 18 2.12 22.87 -21.23
N TRP A 19 1.82 22.56 -19.97
CA TRP A 19 2.79 22.47 -18.88
C TRP A 19 2.95 21.03 -18.38
N PRO A 20 3.45 20.11 -19.24
CA PRO A 20 3.47 18.67 -18.94
C PRO A 20 4.30 18.33 -17.70
N ILE A 21 5.45 18.98 -17.50
CA ILE A 21 6.32 18.71 -16.34
C ILE A 21 5.59 18.99 -15.01
N ILE A 22 4.90 20.12 -14.93
CA ILE A 22 4.18 20.52 -13.71
C ILE A 22 2.94 19.65 -13.52
N GLY A 23 2.22 19.38 -14.60
CA GLY A 23 1.02 18.54 -14.56
C GLY A 23 1.33 17.12 -14.07
N VAL A 24 2.41 16.49 -14.56
CA VAL A 24 2.82 15.14 -14.13
C VAL A 24 3.21 15.09 -12.65
N VAL A 25 3.92 16.10 -12.12
CA VAL A 25 4.23 16.17 -10.69
C VAL A 25 2.95 16.24 -9.85
N LEU A 26 1.98 17.01 -10.32
CA LEU A 26 0.69 17.21 -9.67
C LEU A 26 -0.20 15.95 -9.76
N GLU A 27 -0.15 15.24 -10.89
CA GLU A 27 -0.79 13.92 -11.07
C GLU A 27 -0.20 12.87 -10.13
N ILE A 28 1.13 12.78 -10.00
CA ILE A 28 1.78 11.83 -9.08
C ILE A 28 1.36 12.14 -7.64
N TYR A 29 1.35 13.41 -7.24
CA TYR A 29 0.94 13.81 -5.91
C TYR A 29 -0.56 13.50 -5.64
N GLY A 30 -1.43 13.80 -6.61
CA GLY A 30 -2.85 13.48 -6.57
C GLY A 30 -3.11 11.97 -6.52
N PHE A 31 -2.34 11.18 -7.26
CA PHE A 31 -2.39 9.72 -7.26
C PHE A 31 -2.06 9.15 -5.87
N PHE A 32 -0.94 9.54 -5.26
CA PHE A 32 -0.61 9.10 -3.90
C PHE A 32 -1.66 9.50 -2.87
N LEU A 33 -2.27 10.69 -3.01
CA LEU A 33 -3.31 11.16 -2.11
C LEU A 33 -4.63 10.40 -2.28
N LEU A 34 -4.98 10.00 -3.51
CA LEU A 34 -6.14 9.16 -3.82
C LEU A 34 -5.99 7.76 -3.22
N PHE A 35 -4.81 7.17 -3.37
CA PHE A 35 -4.54 5.83 -2.86
C PHE A 35 -4.16 5.80 -1.38
N ARG A 36 -4.00 6.94 -0.71
CA ARG A 36 -3.61 7.02 0.72
C ARG A 36 -4.49 6.21 1.66
N GLY A 37 -5.80 6.14 1.38
CA GLY A 37 -6.75 5.30 2.12
C GLY A 37 -6.76 3.82 1.71
N PHE A 38 -6.15 3.50 0.57
CA PHE A 38 -6.06 2.14 0.01
C PHE A 38 -4.77 1.42 0.41
N PHE A 39 -3.73 2.14 0.87
CA PHE A 39 -2.50 1.55 1.42
C PHE A 39 -2.73 0.53 2.54
N PRO A 40 -3.55 0.77 3.58
CA PRO A 40 -3.79 -0.24 4.62
C PRO A 40 -4.47 -1.50 4.08
N VAL A 41 -5.31 -1.37 3.05
CA VAL A 41 -5.92 -2.50 2.35
C VAL A 41 -4.86 -3.27 1.56
N ALA A 42 -4.05 -2.59 0.75
CA ALA A 42 -2.95 -3.20 -0.01
C ALA A 42 -1.93 -3.90 0.88
N VAL A 43 -1.53 -3.28 2.00
CA VAL A 43 -0.63 -3.88 3.02
C VAL A 43 -1.30 -5.08 3.69
N GLY A 44 -2.59 -5.00 3.99
CA GLY A 44 -3.38 -6.13 4.49
C GLY A 44 -3.48 -7.29 3.50
N PHE A 45 -3.61 -7.00 2.21
CA PHE A 45 -3.58 -8.01 1.14
C PHE A 45 -2.19 -8.64 1.01
N ILE A 46 -1.11 -7.85 1.00
CA ILE A 46 0.27 -8.37 0.96
C ILE A 46 0.58 -9.32 2.12
N ARG A 47 0.04 -9.04 3.32
CA ARG A 47 0.12 -9.95 4.47
C ARG A 47 -0.68 -11.24 4.30
N ARG A 48 -1.74 -11.23 3.47
CA ARG A 48 -2.59 -12.39 3.16
C ARG A 48 -2.10 -13.19 1.97
N VAL A 49 -1.22 -12.65 1.12
CA VAL A 49 -0.59 -13.39 0.03
C VAL A 49 0.58 -14.21 0.63
N PRO A 50 0.46 -15.56 0.69
CA PRO A 50 1.34 -16.46 1.44
C PRO A 50 2.69 -16.72 0.73
N VAL A 51 3.26 -15.73 0.04
CA VAL A 51 4.61 -15.83 -0.54
C VAL A 51 5.68 -15.87 0.56
N LEU A 52 5.40 -15.29 1.73
CA LEU A 52 6.23 -15.42 2.93
C LEU A 52 6.01 -16.73 3.69
N GLY A 53 4.95 -17.49 3.40
CA GLY A 53 4.66 -18.77 4.07
C GLY A 53 5.75 -19.82 3.81
N SER A 54 6.41 -19.76 2.65
CA SER A 54 7.56 -20.63 2.35
C SER A 54 8.87 -20.17 2.99
N ILE A 55 9.01 -18.87 3.32
CA ILE A 55 10.20 -18.32 4.02
C ILE A 55 10.08 -18.54 5.54
N LEU A 56 8.87 -18.48 6.09
CA LEU A 56 8.58 -18.73 7.51
C LEU A 56 8.67 -20.21 7.91
N ASN A 57 8.66 -21.14 6.95
CA ASN A 57 8.89 -22.57 7.19
C ASN A 57 10.37 -22.97 7.03
N LEU A 58 11.30 -22.01 7.06
CA LEU A 58 12.72 -22.31 7.22
C LEU A 58 13.02 -22.61 8.71
N PRO A 59 13.88 -23.60 8.99
CA PRO A 59 14.14 -24.17 10.33
C PRO A 59 14.72 -23.19 11.37
N GLY A 60 14.86 -21.89 11.06
CA GLY A 60 15.28 -20.85 12.00
C GLY A 60 14.15 -20.03 12.62
N ILE A 61 12.94 -19.99 12.02
CA ILE A 61 11.85 -19.09 12.46
C ILE A 61 10.64 -19.85 13.01
N SER A 62 10.47 -21.14 12.67
CA SER A 62 9.37 -21.97 13.18
C SER A 62 9.28 -21.96 14.72
N GLY A 63 10.42 -22.03 15.42
CA GLY A 63 10.42 -22.04 16.90
C GLY A 63 9.92 -20.75 17.56
N LEU A 64 10.00 -19.59 16.88
CA LEU A 64 9.45 -18.33 17.39
C LEU A 64 7.97 -18.20 17.08
N VAL A 65 7.54 -18.71 15.92
CA VAL A 65 6.14 -18.77 15.52
C VAL A 65 5.35 -19.73 16.41
N ASP A 66 5.93 -20.88 16.76
CA ASP A 66 5.32 -21.84 17.67
C ASP A 66 5.13 -21.25 19.08
N LYS A 67 6.12 -20.50 19.57
CA LYS A 67 6.05 -19.84 20.90
C LYS A 67 5.02 -18.72 20.94
N VAL A 68 4.85 -17.98 19.84
CA VAL A 68 3.81 -16.95 19.72
C VAL A 68 2.43 -17.59 19.53
N GLY A 69 2.33 -18.69 18.80
CA GLY A 69 1.08 -19.45 18.63
C GLY A 69 0.57 -20.08 19.93
N GLU A 70 1.46 -20.62 20.75
CA GLU A 70 1.13 -21.22 22.05
C GLU A 70 0.65 -20.15 23.07
N SER A 71 1.23 -18.95 23.01
CA SER A 71 0.82 -17.82 23.83
C SER A 71 -0.62 -17.33 23.54
N ASN A 72 -1.15 -17.62 22.35
CA ASN A 72 -2.51 -17.26 21.95
C ASN A 72 -3.57 -18.33 22.28
N ASN A 73 -3.17 -19.50 22.82
CA ASN A 73 -4.08 -20.58 23.21
C ASN A 73 -4.17 -20.77 24.74
N MET A 74 -3.59 -19.87 25.55
CA MET A 74 -3.65 -19.94 27.02
C MET A 74 -4.38 -18.76 27.69
N VAL A 75 -5.23 -18.01 26.97
CA VAL A 75 -6.20 -17.07 27.57
C VAL A 75 -7.55 -17.10 26.86
#